data_AF-D9QGH5-F1
#
_entry.id   AF-D9QGH5-F1
#
_cell.length_a   1.000
_cell.length_b   1.000
_cell.length_c   1.000
_cell.angle_alpha   90.00
_cell.angle_beta   90.00
_cell.angle_gamma   90.00
#
_symmetry.space_group_name_H-M   'P 1'
#
loop_
_entity.id
_entity.type
_entity.pdbx_description
1 polymer ?
#
loop_
_entity_poly.entity_id
_entity_poly.type
_entity_poly.pdbx_seq_one_letter_code
_entity_poly.pdbx_strand_id
1 'polypeptide(L)'
;MTAYRARLTEFDIRRLIKATDEDERASAAHKLCRSMDRIDLDDADREAAQKIMRVLAQDAAELVRRALAVTLKSSDLLPHDVARMLAADVDSIALPIIGSSPVFTDDDLIEIVKAGSAVRQVAVAARPRVSRDVADVLSSDGCEQSVRTLASNDNADISENAMGRVVDRFGSSPEVVAALAYRQVLPLDITERLVALASEAVRTHLITRHAVAPETAIRLSTFARERATVDLIDQAATTADIATFVGQLNARRALTGSLLLRALARGQMTLFEHGIAELASTPHERAWLMVHDAGPLGLKAIYDRAGLPPRLFQAFRAGVDTWRQLSAEGADTTGEAFRERMLERFLTQRPNTSRDDLAYLMERLDRPAETPGRLVAANAA
;
A
#
# COMPACT_ATOMS: atom_id res chain seq x y z
N MET A 1 -10.68 -22.15 56.91
CA MET A 1 -9.79 -21.72 55.80
C MET A 1 -9.79 -20.19 55.68
N THR A 2 -9.45 -19.48 56.76
CA THR A 2 -9.83 -18.07 56.95
C THR A 2 -8.67 -17.14 57.29
N ALA A 3 -7.45 -17.68 57.47
CA ALA A 3 -6.26 -16.91 57.83
C ALA A 3 -5.44 -16.40 56.62
N TYR A 4 -5.68 -16.93 55.42
CA TYR A 4 -4.86 -16.60 54.23
C TYR A 4 -5.43 -15.43 53.39
N ARG A 5 -6.72 -15.09 53.58
CA ARG A 5 -7.40 -13.96 52.91
C ARG A 5 -7.08 -12.57 53.51
N ALA A 6 -6.45 -12.52 54.68
CA ALA A 6 -6.14 -11.30 55.43
C ALA A 6 -4.76 -10.66 55.10
N ARG A 7 -4.12 -11.02 53.97
CA ARG A 7 -2.80 -10.50 53.57
C ARG A 7 -2.82 -9.74 52.23
N LEU A 8 -3.88 -8.98 51.96
CA LEU A 8 -3.69 -7.65 51.38
C LEU A 8 -3.22 -6.78 52.55
N THR A 9 -1.93 -6.93 52.89
CA THR A 9 -1.45 -6.57 54.22
C THR A 9 -1.67 -5.08 54.45
N GLU A 10 -2.34 -4.71 55.55
CA GLU A 10 -2.41 -3.32 56.03
C GLU A 10 -1.02 -2.65 56.04
N PHE A 11 0.03 -3.47 56.21
CA PHE A 11 1.43 -3.11 56.02
C PHE A 11 1.78 -2.55 54.63
N ASP A 12 1.34 -3.16 53.53
CA ASP A 12 1.63 -2.69 52.17
C ASP A 12 0.84 -1.40 51.85
N ILE A 13 -0.40 -1.28 52.35
CA ILE A 13 -1.18 -0.03 52.26
C ILE A 13 -0.51 1.08 53.08
N ARG A 14 -0.05 0.77 54.29
CA ARG A 14 0.70 1.74 55.12
C ARG A 14 2.03 2.11 54.47
N ARG A 15 2.74 1.18 53.84
CA ARG A 15 4.00 1.44 53.14
C ARG A 15 3.75 2.33 51.93
N LEU A 16 2.67 2.10 51.19
CA LEU A 16 2.25 2.97 50.08
C LEU A 16 1.99 4.41 50.54
N ILE A 17 1.34 4.60 51.70
CA ILE A 17 0.97 5.92 52.22
C ILE A 17 2.13 6.62 52.94
N LYS A 18 3.03 5.88 53.59
CA LYS A 18 4.04 6.45 54.50
C LYS A 18 5.48 6.41 53.95
N ALA A 19 5.78 5.62 52.93
CA ALA A 19 7.13 5.57 52.40
C ALA A 19 7.43 6.85 51.61
N THR A 20 8.56 7.49 51.92
CA THR A 20 9.10 8.63 51.16
C THR A 20 9.82 8.17 49.90
N ASP A 21 10.27 6.92 49.87
CA ASP A 21 11.00 6.32 48.75
C ASP A 21 10.05 5.85 47.64
N GLU A 22 10.36 6.19 46.39
CA GLU A 22 9.52 5.88 45.23
C GLU A 22 9.54 4.40 44.85
N ASP A 23 10.71 3.75 44.96
CA ASP A 23 10.88 2.33 44.64
C ASP A 23 10.14 1.43 45.62
N GLU A 24 10.18 1.77 46.91
CA GLU A 24 9.40 1.06 47.93
C GLU A 24 7.89 1.17 47.69
N ARG A 25 7.40 2.37 47.35
CA ARG A 25 5.99 2.58 47.02
C ARG A 25 5.59 1.82 45.76
N ALA A 26 6.42 1.84 44.72
CA ALA A 26 6.16 1.11 43.48
C ALA A 26 6.12 -0.41 43.72
N SER A 27 7.02 -0.94 44.55
CA SER A 27 7.02 -2.35 44.96
C SER A 27 5.75 -2.72 45.74
N ALA A 28 5.32 -1.86 46.67
CA ALA A 28 4.08 -2.06 47.43
C ALA A 28 2.85 -2.03 46.50
N ALA A 29 2.77 -1.04 45.60
CA ALA A 29 1.71 -0.92 44.60
C ALA A 29 1.63 -2.15 43.71
N HIS A 30 2.77 -2.64 43.21
CA HIS A 30 2.85 -3.85 42.40
C HIS A 30 2.29 -5.08 43.14
N LYS A 31 2.67 -5.27 44.40
CA LYS A 31 2.19 -6.39 45.23
C LYS A 31 0.69 -6.30 45.49
N LEU A 32 0.20 -5.11 45.84
CA LEU A 32 -1.22 -4.86 46.07
C LEU A 32 -2.04 -5.16 44.82
N CYS A 33 -1.69 -4.57 43.68
CA CYS A 33 -2.41 -4.76 42.42
C CYS A 33 -2.45 -6.24 42.02
N ARG A 34 -1.33 -6.95 42.12
CA ARG A 34 -1.25 -8.38 41.77
C ARG A 34 -2.08 -9.25 42.71
N SER A 35 -2.19 -8.87 43.98
CA SER A 35 -3.04 -9.58 44.94
C SER A 35 -4.51 -9.33 44.64
N MET A 36 -4.89 -8.09 44.32
CA MET A 36 -6.27 -7.71 43.99
C MET A 36 -6.76 -8.40 42.70
N ASP A 37 -5.90 -8.52 41.70
CA ASP A 37 -6.22 -9.16 40.41
C ASP A 37 -6.41 -10.69 40.49
N ARG A 38 -5.85 -11.34 41.52
CA ARG A 38 -5.89 -12.80 41.69
C ARG A 38 -6.99 -13.30 42.60
N ILE A 39 -7.60 -12.41 43.38
CA ILE A 39 -8.58 -12.78 44.40
C ILE A 39 -9.97 -12.49 43.85
N ASP A 40 -10.91 -13.42 44.04
CA ASP A 40 -12.33 -13.15 43.83
C ASP A 40 -12.81 -12.16 44.89
N LEU A 41 -13.01 -10.91 44.48
CA LEU A 41 -13.51 -9.83 45.33
C LEU A 41 -15.04 -9.80 45.26
N ASP A 42 -15.68 -9.67 46.43
CA ASP A 42 -17.07 -9.29 46.50
C ASP A 42 -17.25 -7.81 46.10
N ASP A 43 -18.48 -7.32 46.04
CA ASP A 43 -18.75 -5.95 45.56
C ASP A 43 -18.16 -4.87 46.48
N ALA A 44 -18.13 -5.11 47.79
CA ALA A 44 -17.58 -4.17 48.76
C ALA A 44 -16.05 -4.10 48.65
N ASP A 45 -15.38 -5.26 48.56
CA ASP A 45 -13.95 -5.37 48.38
C ASP A 45 -13.51 -4.84 47.01
N ARG A 46 -14.33 -5.04 45.96
CA ARG A 46 -14.13 -4.45 44.63
C ARG A 46 -14.17 -2.92 44.68
N GLU A 47 -15.16 -2.34 45.37
CA GLU A 47 -15.24 -0.88 45.51
C GLU A 47 -14.03 -0.32 46.27
N ALA A 48 -13.62 -0.97 47.36
CA ALA A 48 -12.43 -0.61 48.12
C ALA A 48 -11.16 -0.71 47.26
N ALA A 49 -11.03 -1.78 46.48
CA ALA A 49 -9.93 -1.98 45.55
C ALA A 49 -9.83 -0.85 44.52
N GLN A 50 -10.95 -0.47 43.91
CA GLN A 50 -11.00 0.61 42.94
C GLN A 50 -10.66 1.98 43.56
N LYS A 51 -11.01 2.23 44.83
CA LYS A 51 -10.58 3.43 45.56
C LYS A 51 -9.05 3.48 45.70
N ILE A 52 -8.42 2.35 46.03
CA ILE A 52 -6.95 2.26 46.11
C ILE A 52 -6.32 2.54 44.74
N MET A 53 -6.87 2.00 43.66
CA MET A 53 -6.36 2.24 42.30
C MET A 53 -6.42 3.72 41.91
N ARG A 54 -7.50 4.44 42.28
CA ARG A 54 -7.60 5.89 42.06
C ARG A 54 -6.50 6.67 42.78
N VAL A 55 -6.19 6.29 44.03
CA VAL A 55 -5.08 6.89 44.78
C VAL A 55 -3.75 6.61 44.11
N LEU A 56 -3.49 5.35 43.72
CA LEU A 56 -2.26 4.94 43.05
C LEU A 56 -2.04 5.66 41.72
N ALA A 57 -3.11 5.86 40.96
CA ALA A 57 -3.04 6.50 39.65
C ALA A 57 -2.80 8.02 39.75
N GLN A 58 -2.99 8.63 40.93
CA GLN A 58 -2.67 10.03 41.21
C GLN A 58 -1.32 10.20 41.93
N ASP A 59 -0.56 9.12 42.15
CA ASP A 59 0.74 9.20 42.81
C ASP A 59 1.71 10.06 41.97
N ALA A 60 2.50 10.91 42.63
CA ALA A 60 3.49 11.75 41.98
C ALA A 60 4.59 10.94 41.27
N ALA A 61 4.95 9.76 41.81
CA ALA A 61 6.01 8.92 41.27
C ALA A 61 5.54 8.13 40.03
N GLU A 62 6.24 8.32 38.91
CA GLU A 62 5.97 7.57 37.66
C GLU A 62 6.06 6.06 37.88
N LEU A 63 7.02 5.60 38.70
CA LEU A 63 7.22 4.17 39.00
C LEU A 63 5.99 3.51 39.63
N VAL A 64 5.27 4.24 40.49
CA VAL A 64 4.04 3.76 41.14
C VAL A 64 2.91 3.62 40.12
N ARG A 65 2.69 4.66 39.32
CA ARG A 65 1.65 4.66 38.28
C ARG A 65 1.94 3.60 37.20
N ARG A 66 3.22 3.40 36.84
CA ARG A 66 3.66 2.34 35.94
C ARG A 66 3.45 0.95 36.54
N ALA A 67 3.71 0.76 37.84
CA ALA A 67 3.45 -0.50 38.51
C ALA A 67 1.96 -0.87 38.45
N LEU A 68 1.06 0.09 38.69
CA LEU A 68 -0.38 -0.07 38.51
C LEU A 68 -0.74 -0.44 37.06
N ALA A 69 -0.25 0.33 36.09
CA ALA A 69 -0.58 0.12 34.68
C ALA A 69 -0.13 -1.25 34.16
N VAL A 70 1.12 -1.64 34.42
CA VAL A 70 1.66 -2.92 33.92
C VAL A 70 0.99 -4.12 34.57
N THR A 71 0.57 -4.01 35.84
CA THR A 71 -0.07 -5.12 36.56
C THR A 71 -1.52 -5.32 36.16
N LEU A 72 -2.28 -4.23 35.99
CA LEU A 72 -3.72 -4.28 35.75
C LEU A 72 -4.12 -4.01 34.29
N LYS A 73 -3.15 -3.94 33.36
CA LYS A 73 -3.41 -3.64 31.94
C LYS A 73 -4.45 -4.53 31.26
N SER A 74 -4.73 -5.73 31.76
CA SER A 74 -5.71 -6.66 31.20
C SER A 74 -6.80 -7.04 32.21
N SER A 75 -6.89 -6.32 33.32
CA SER A 75 -7.82 -6.62 34.41
C SER A 75 -9.15 -5.89 34.22
N ASP A 76 -10.27 -6.60 34.39
CA ASP A 76 -11.62 -6.01 34.44
C ASP A 76 -11.87 -5.26 35.76
N LEU A 77 -10.96 -5.38 36.73
CA LEU A 77 -11.05 -4.67 38.01
C LEU A 77 -10.74 -3.17 37.85
N LEU A 78 -10.00 -2.80 36.81
CA LEU A 78 -9.55 -1.43 36.56
C LEU A 78 -10.75 -0.52 36.22
N PRO A 79 -11.02 0.55 37.00
CA PRO A 79 -12.09 1.48 36.66
C PRO A 79 -11.85 2.22 35.35
N HIS A 80 -12.91 2.50 34.61
CA HIS A 80 -12.86 3.27 33.36
C HIS A 80 -12.18 4.64 33.53
N ASP A 81 -12.51 5.35 34.62
CA ASP A 81 -11.92 6.66 34.94
C ASP A 81 -10.40 6.59 35.15
N VAL A 82 -9.94 5.53 35.82
CA VAL A 82 -8.51 5.29 36.05
C VAL A 82 -7.81 4.90 34.75
N ALA A 83 -8.42 4.04 33.92
CA ALA A 83 -7.87 3.64 32.63
C ALA A 83 -7.68 4.85 31.70
N ARG A 84 -8.67 5.75 31.61
CA ARG A 84 -8.54 6.99 30.84
C ARG A 84 -7.44 7.90 31.35
N MET A 85 -7.32 8.05 32.67
CA MET A 85 -6.25 8.85 33.28
C MET A 85 -4.86 8.29 32.95
N LEU A 86 -4.68 6.97 33.07
CA LEU A 86 -3.41 6.31 32.73
C LEU A 86 -3.09 6.35 31.23
N ALA A 87 -4.10 6.30 30.35
CA ALA A 87 -3.92 6.44 28.90
C ALA A 87 -3.50 7.86 28.47
N ALA A 88 -3.81 8.87 29.28
CA ALA A 88 -3.37 10.26 29.06
C ALA A 88 -1.96 10.55 29.60
N ASP A 89 -1.39 9.64 30.41
CA ASP A 89 -0.07 9.79 31.04
C ASP A 89 1.08 9.60 30.03
N VAL A 90 2.33 9.57 30.51
CA VAL A 90 3.51 9.27 29.70
C VAL A 90 3.44 7.88 29.05
N ASP A 91 4.10 7.71 27.91
CA ASP A 91 3.97 6.51 27.08
C ASP A 91 4.39 5.20 27.80
N SER A 92 5.30 5.26 28.77
CA SER A 92 5.70 4.12 29.60
C SER A 92 4.54 3.52 30.43
N ILE A 93 3.50 4.32 30.68
CA ILE A 93 2.30 4.01 31.45
C ILE A 93 1.09 3.82 30.51
N ALA A 94 0.94 4.73 29.54
CA ALA A 94 -0.21 4.75 28.64
C ALA A 94 -0.26 3.54 27.71
N LEU A 95 0.86 3.15 27.08
CA LEU A 95 0.87 2.11 26.05
C LEU A 95 0.40 0.73 26.56
N PRO A 96 0.83 0.24 27.75
CA PRO A 96 0.28 -0.98 28.33
C PRO A 96 -1.24 -0.95 28.49
N ILE A 97 -1.80 0.16 28.94
CA ILE A 97 -3.24 0.33 29.17
C ILE A 97 -3.99 0.38 27.85
N ILE A 98 -3.57 1.25 26.93
CA ILE A 98 -4.19 1.41 25.60
C ILE A 98 -4.18 0.09 24.82
N GLY A 99 -3.08 -0.66 24.87
CA GLY A 99 -2.93 -1.88 24.06
C GLY A 99 -3.63 -3.12 24.62
N SER A 100 -4.08 -3.12 25.88
CA SER A 100 -4.55 -4.36 26.53
C SER A 100 -5.80 -4.22 27.39
N SER A 101 -6.19 -3.01 27.78
CA SER A 101 -7.26 -2.85 28.76
C SER A 101 -8.63 -3.11 28.14
N PRO A 102 -9.44 -3.99 28.74
CA PRO A 102 -10.77 -4.35 28.22
C PRO A 102 -11.83 -3.28 28.49
N VAL A 103 -11.54 -2.31 29.36
CA VAL A 103 -12.55 -1.34 29.83
C VAL A 103 -12.80 -0.19 28.86
N PHE A 104 -11.94 0.01 27.86
CA PHE A 104 -12.16 1.04 26.85
C PHE A 104 -13.32 0.71 25.93
N THR A 105 -14.16 1.71 25.67
CA THR A 105 -15.16 1.68 24.62
C THR A 105 -14.52 2.01 23.28
N ASP A 106 -15.24 1.74 22.19
CA ASP A 106 -14.80 2.12 20.84
C ASP A 106 -14.61 3.64 20.71
N ASP A 107 -15.48 4.44 21.33
CA ASP A 107 -15.35 5.90 21.35
C ASP A 107 -14.05 6.35 22.04
N ASP A 108 -13.70 5.75 23.18
CA ASP A 108 -12.43 6.07 23.86
C ASP A 108 -11.23 5.75 22.97
N LEU A 109 -11.24 4.60 22.29
CA LEU A 109 -10.16 4.19 21.39
C LEU A 109 -10.07 5.10 20.17
N ILE A 110 -11.20 5.53 19.61
CA ILE A 110 -11.26 6.50 18.51
C ILE A 110 -10.67 7.85 18.94
N GLU A 111 -11.01 8.34 20.14
CA GLU A 111 -10.42 9.57 20.69
C GLU A 111 -8.89 9.43 20.84
N ILE A 112 -8.42 8.30 21.36
CA ILE A 112 -6.98 8.01 21.51
C ILE A 112 -6.29 7.99 20.13
N VAL A 113 -6.92 7.45 19.09
CA VAL A 113 -6.35 7.43 17.74
C VAL A 113 -6.25 8.85 17.16
N LYS A 114 -7.29 9.66 17.33
CA LYS A 114 -7.36 11.02 16.77
C LYS A 114 -6.46 12.02 17.48
N ALA A 115 -6.37 11.94 18.80
CA ALA A 115 -5.56 12.85 19.61
C ALA A 115 -4.14 12.34 19.89
N GLY A 116 -3.90 11.03 19.72
CA GLY A 116 -2.68 10.36 20.14
C GLY A 116 -1.51 10.47 19.16
N SER A 117 -0.31 10.20 19.68
CA SER A 117 0.91 10.05 18.89
C SER A 117 0.90 8.75 18.06
N ALA A 118 1.79 8.64 17.09
CA ALA A 118 1.96 7.42 16.28
C ALA A 118 2.12 6.14 17.13
N VAL A 119 2.84 6.22 18.26
CA VAL A 119 3.06 5.07 19.14
C VAL A 119 1.76 4.63 19.83
N ARG A 120 0.88 5.58 20.18
CA ARG A 120 -0.45 5.28 20.74
C ARG A 120 -1.38 4.67 19.70
N GLN A 121 -1.37 5.19 18.47
CA GLN A 121 -2.13 4.60 17.35
C GLN A 121 -1.70 3.15 17.09
N VAL A 122 -0.40 2.86 17.12
CA VAL A 122 0.14 1.49 17.01
C VAL A 122 -0.34 0.62 18.17
N ALA A 123 -0.38 1.13 19.40
CA ALA A 123 -0.90 0.39 20.54
C ALA A 123 -2.39 0.04 20.38
N VAL A 124 -3.22 0.94 19.85
CA VAL A 124 -4.63 0.65 19.54
C VAL A 124 -4.72 -0.42 18.44
N ALA A 125 -3.96 -0.29 17.36
CA ALA A 125 -3.95 -1.24 16.26
C ALA A 125 -3.47 -2.65 16.65
N ALA A 126 -2.57 -2.73 17.65
CA ALA A 126 -2.01 -3.99 18.17
C ALA A 126 -2.91 -4.68 19.20
N ARG A 127 -4.09 -4.12 19.54
CA ARG A 127 -5.00 -4.73 20.51
C ARG A 127 -5.43 -6.13 20.05
N PRO A 128 -5.67 -7.08 20.97
CA PRO A 128 -6.10 -8.44 20.62
C PRO A 128 -7.37 -8.51 19.77
N ARG A 129 -8.24 -7.49 19.89
CA ARG A 129 -9.40 -7.26 19.03
C ARG A 129 -9.49 -5.76 18.74
N VAL A 130 -9.80 -5.44 17.49
CA VAL A 130 -10.08 -4.08 17.03
C VAL A 130 -11.44 -4.14 16.32
N SER A 131 -12.39 -3.33 16.80
CA SER A 131 -13.72 -3.23 16.22
C SER A 131 -13.68 -2.52 14.87
N ARG A 132 -14.77 -2.68 14.11
CA ARG A 132 -14.91 -2.07 12.79
C ARG A 132 -14.76 -0.55 12.81
N ASP A 133 -15.41 0.12 13.75
CA ASP A 133 -15.41 1.58 13.83
C ASP A 133 -14.01 2.13 14.14
N VAL A 134 -13.27 1.47 15.06
CA VAL A 134 -11.89 1.83 15.37
C VAL A 134 -10.95 1.53 14.20
N ALA A 135 -11.13 0.38 13.52
CA ALA A 135 -10.34 0.03 12.34
C ALA A 135 -10.56 1.02 11.18
N ASP A 136 -11.79 1.47 10.99
CA ASP A 136 -12.16 2.46 9.98
C ASP A 136 -11.46 3.80 10.22
N VAL A 137 -11.41 4.27 11.47
CA VAL A 137 -10.70 5.52 11.87
C VAL A 137 -9.18 5.35 11.77
N LEU A 138 -8.61 4.22 12.21
CA LEU A 138 -7.19 3.94 12.02
C LEU A 138 -6.81 3.93 10.53
N SER A 139 -7.69 3.42 9.67
CA SER A 139 -7.47 3.38 8.22
C SER A 139 -7.52 4.76 7.58
N SER A 140 -8.31 5.71 8.11
CA SER A 140 -8.40 7.08 7.58
C SER A 140 -7.35 8.03 8.17
N ASP A 141 -7.11 7.96 9.47
CA ASP A 141 -6.39 8.99 10.23
C ASP A 141 -5.06 8.47 10.79
N GLY A 142 -4.88 7.15 10.85
CA GLY A 142 -3.67 6.52 11.38
C GLY A 142 -2.44 6.76 10.52
N CYS A 143 -1.27 6.71 11.17
CA CYS A 143 0.03 6.75 10.51
C CYS A 143 0.35 5.39 9.83
N GLU A 144 1.38 5.39 8.97
CA GLU A 144 1.79 4.19 8.23
C GLU A 144 2.08 3.00 9.16
N GLN A 145 2.77 3.24 10.28
CA GLN A 145 3.10 2.20 11.25
C GLN A 145 1.86 1.60 11.90
N SER A 146 0.88 2.41 12.30
CA SER A 146 -0.35 1.91 12.91
C SER A 146 -1.21 1.15 11.91
N VAL A 147 -1.26 1.62 10.66
CA VAL A 147 -2.02 0.95 9.59
C VAL A 147 -1.37 -0.38 9.21
N ARG A 148 -0.04 -0.45 9.15
CA ARG A 148 0.69 -1.71 8.98
C ARG A 148 0.36 -2.69 10.10
N THR A 149 0.41 -2.23 11.36
CA THR A 149 0.06 -3.06 12.53
C THR A 149 -1.39 -3.54 12.46
N LEU A 150 -2.34 -2.68 12.09
CA LEU A 150 -3.75 -3.03 11.92
C LEU A 150 -3.92 -4.09 10.82
N ALA A 151 -3.26 -3.90 9.67
CA ALA A 151 -3.33 -4.84 8.55
C ALA A 151 -2.81 -6.23 8.94
N SER A 152 -1.71 -6.30 9.69
CA SER A 152 -1.15 -7.56 10.22
C SER A 152 -1.94 -8.18 11.37
N ASN A 153 -2.95 -7.49 11.91
CA ASN A 153 -3.77 -7.99 13.01
C ASN A 153 -4.98 -8.76 12.47
N ASP A 154 -4.85 -10.08 12.34
CA ASP A 154 -5.93 -10.96 11.84
C ASP A 154 -7.23 -10.90 12.65
N ASN A 155 -7.17 -10.47 13.92
CA ASN A 155 -8.34 -10.31 14.80
C ASN A 155 -9.01 -8.93 14.70
N ALA A 156 -8.50 -8.03 13.86
CA ALA A 156 -9.15 -6.76 13.56
C ALA A 156 -10.30 -6.98 12.55
N ASP A 157 -11.49 -6.46 12.87
CA ASP A 157 -12.62 -6.39 11.93
C ASP A 157 -12.43 -5.20 11.00
N ILE A 158 -11.77 -5.42 9.86
CA ILE A 158 -11.51 -4.37 8.87
C ILE A 158 -12.56 -4.49 7.77
N SER A 159 -13.31 -3.41 7.55
CA SER A 159 -14.28 -3.34 6.45
C SER A 159 -13.58 -3.30 5.08
N GLU A 160 -14.27 -3.73 4.02
CA GLU A 160 -13.76 -3.62 2.63
C GLU A 160 -13.42 -2.16 2.28
N ASN A 161 -14.29 -1.23 2.69
CA ASN A 161 -14.05 0.21 2.53
C ASN A 161 -12.78 0.67 3.26
N ALA A 162 -12.53 0.20 4.48
CA ALA A 162 -11.31 0.52 5.22
C ALA A 162 -10.06 -0.08 4.55
N MET A 163 -10.11 -1.33 4.10
CA MET A 163 -9.02 -1.94 3.31
C MET A 163 -8.74 -1.11 2.04
N GLY A 164 -9.79 -0.68 1.35
CA GLY A 164 -9.68 0.19 0.18
C GLY A 164 -8.95 1.49 0.49
N ARG A 165 -9.35 2.18 1.58
CA ARG A 165 -8.68 3.40 2.05
C ARG A 165 -7.20 3.17 2.39
N VAL A 166 -6.87 2.04 3.02
CA VAL A 166 -5.48 1.70 3.31
C VAL A 166 -4.67 1.57 2.02
N VAL A 167 -5.21 0.90 1.00
CA VAL A 167 -4.56 0.76 -0.31
C VAL A 167 -4.41 2.11 -1.01
N ASP A 168 -5.42 2.99 -0.93
CA ASP A 168 -5.35 4.34 -1.52
C ASP A 168 -4.29 5.22 -0.85
N ARG A 169 -4.15 5.14 0.47
CA ARG A 169 -3.20 5.97 1.22
C ARG A 169 -1.77 5.41 1.20
N PHE A 170 -1.61 4.10 1.28
CA PHE A 170 -0.32 3.44 1.51
C PHE A 170 0.03 2.38 0.46
N GLY A 171 -0.57 2.44 -0.73
CA GLY A 171 -0.29 1.51 -1.83
C GLY A 171 1.15 1.52 -2.35
N SER A 172 1.92 2.58 -2.05
CA SER A 172 3.36 2.65 -2.35
C SER A 172 4.25 2.04 -1.26
N SER A 173 3.69 1.71 -0.08
CA SER A 173 4.44 1.11 1.03
C SER A 173 4.46 -0.41 0.87
N PRO A 174 5.63 -1.02 0.59
CA PRO A 174 5.71 -2.47 0.40
C PRO A 174 5.36 -3.23 1.68
N GLU A 175 5.62 -2.64 2.85
CA GLU A 175 5.32 -3.27 4.14
C GLU A 175 3.81 -3.34 4.41
N VAL A 176 3.08 -2.28 4.11
CA VAL A 176 1.61 -2.24 4.28
C VAL A 176 0.92 -3.15 3.26
N VAL A 177 1.36 -3.12 2.00
CA VAL A 177 0.84 -3.99 0.94
C VAL A 177 1.07 -5.46 1.28
N ALA A 178 2.26 -5.82 1.78
CA ALA A 178 2.52 -7.17 2.25
C ALA A 178 1.62 -7.54 3.44
N ALA A 179 1.50 -6.67 4.45
CA ALA A 179 0.67 -6.92 5.62
C ALA A 179 -0.80 -7.22 5.26
N LEU A 180 -1.40 -6.45 4.34
CA LEU A 180 -2.75 -6.72 3.85
C LEU A 180 -2.84 -8.03 3.06
N ALA A 181 -1.83 -8.32 2.22
CA ALA A 181 -1.83 -9.49 1.34
C ALA A 181 -1.76 -10.83 2.08
N TYR A 182 -1.25 -10.86 3.31
CA TYR A 182 -1.16 -12.07 4.13
C TYR A 182 -2.41 -12.35 4.98
N ARG A 183 -3.41 -11.47 4.98
CA ARG A 183 -4.65 -11.67 5.75
C ARG A 183 -5.44 -12.87 5.24
N GLN A 184 -6.13 -13.57 6.13
CA GLN A 184 -6.93 -14.76 5.76
C GLN A 184 -8.13 -14.44 4.86
N VAL A 185 -8.81 -13.32 5.14
CA VAL A 185 -10.01 -12.89 4.42
C VAL A 185 -9.69 -11.61 3.69
N LEU A 186 -9.77 -11.66 2.36
CA LEU A 186 -9.50 -10.54 1.47
C LEU A 186 -10.60 -10.48 0.40
N PRO A 187 -11.32 -9.37 0.29
CA PRO A 187 -12.26 -9.12 -0.82
C PRO A 187 -11.57 -9.16 -2.19
N LEU A 188 -12.31 -9.51 -3.23
CA LEU A 188 -11.75 -9.70 -4.58
C LEU A 188 -11.20 -8.40 -5.16
N ASP A 189 -11.94 -7.29 -5.00
CA ASP A 189 -11.54 -5.95 -5.43
C ASP A 189 -10.23 -5.49 -4.78
N ILE A 190 -10.04 -5.75 -3.48
CA ILE A 190 -8.80 -5.46 -2.76
C ILE A 190 -7.68 -6.36 -3.25
N THR A 191 -7.95 -7.65 -3.44
CA THR A 191 -6.97 -8.62 -3.96
C THR A 191 -6.44 -8.16 -5.33
N GLU A 192 -7.34 -7.75 -6.21
CA GLU A 192 -7.03 -7.22 -7.54
C GLU A 192 -6.11 -6.00 -7.44
N ARG A 193 -6.46 -5.02 -6.61
CA ARG A 193 -5.63 -3.83 -6.39
C ARG A 193 -4.25 -4.16 -5.81
N LEU A 194 -4.17 -5.07 -4.85
CA LEU A 194 -2.90 -5.50 -4.26
C LEU A 194 -2.01 -6.22 -5.27
N VAL A 195 -2.55 -7.02 -6.19
CA VAL A 195 -1.77 -7.69 -7.25
C VAL A 195 -1.02 -6.68 -8.13
N ALA A 196 -1.64 -5.54 -8.43
CA ALA A 196 -1.03 -4.47 -9.21
C ALA A 196 0.11 -3.76 -8.47
N LEU A 197 0.00 -3.64 -7.14
CA LEU A 197 0.92 -2.90 -6.28
C LEU A 197 2.02 -3.77 -5.64
N ALA A 198 1.77 -5.07 -5.50
CA ALA A 198 2.62 -6.02 -4.81
C ALA A 198 3.91 -6.36 -5.58
N SER A 199 4.96 -6.64 -4.81
CA SER A 199 6.17 -7.29 -5.32
C SER A 199 5.87 -8.70 -5.85
N GLU A 200 6.74 -9.26 -6.70
CA GLU A 200 6.53 -10.59 -7.31
C GLU A 200 6.28 -11.70 -6.27
N ALA A 201 6.96 -11.65 -5.12
CA ALA A 201 6.79 -12.64 -4.05
C ALA A 201 5.39 -12.55 -3.40
N VAL A 202 4.94 -11.33 -3.11
CA VAL A 202 3.61 -11.08 -2.52
C VAL A 202 2.51 -11.37 -3.55
N ARG A 203 2.73 -11.05 -4.82
CA ARG A 203 1.82 -11.40 -5.91
C ARG A 203 1.64 -12.92 -6.06
N THR A 204 2.74 -13.66 -6.00
CA THR A 204 2.71 -15.14 -6.02
C THR A 204 1.90 -15.68 -4.84
N HIS A 205 2.04 -15.08 -3.66
CA HIS A 205 1.25 -15.44 -2.48
C HIS A 205 -0.25 -15.22 -2.70
N LEU A 206 -0.64 -14.04 -3.18
CA LEU A 206 -2.04 -13.68 -3.46
C LEU A 206 -2.69 -14.63 -4.46
N ILE A 207 -1.99 -14.96 -5.55
CA ILE A 207 -2.49 -15.88 -6.58
C ILE A 207 -2.66 -17.30 -6.03
N THR A 208 -1.72 -17.77 -5.21
CA THR A 208 -1.73 -19.14 -4.68
C THR A 208 -2.78 -19.32 -3.58
N ARG A 209 -2.95 -18.32 -2.70
CA ARG A 209 -3.77 -18.44 -1.48
C ARG A 209 -5.19 -17.90 -1.64
N HIS A 210 -5.40 -16.83 -2.40
CA HIS A 210 -6.69 -16.13 -2.46
C HIS A 210 -7.50 -16.43 -3.72
N ALA A 211 -7.20 -17.56 -4.40
CA ALA A 211 -7.98 -18.12 -5.51
C ALA A 211 -8.45 -17.07 -6.52
N VAL A 212 -7.58 -16.10 -6.85
CA VAL A 212 -7.79 -15.26 -8.02
C VAL A 212 -7.76 -16.20 -9.21
N ALA A 213 -8.88 -16.33 -9.93
CA ALA A 213 -8.93 -17.17 -11.12
C ALA A 213 -7.70 -16.81 -11.99
N PRO A 214 -6.89 -17.79 -12.44
CA PRO A 214 -5.65 -17.53 -13.16
C PRO A 214 -5.84 -16.56 -14.34
N GLU A 215 -7.02 -16.60 -14.95
CA GLU A 215 -7.46 -15.73 -16.03
C GLU A 215 -7.67 -14.28 -15.59
N THR A 216 -8.17 -14.02 -14.38
CA THR A 216 -8.34 -12.67 -13.81
C THR A 216 -7.02 -12.08 -13.35
N ALA A 217 -6.11 -12.89 -12.77
CA ALA A 217 -4.77 -12.43 -12.38
C ALA A 217 -3.93 -12.02 -13.60
N ILE A 218 -4.03 -12.77 -14.70
CA ILE A 218 -3.42 -12.41 -15.98
C ILE A 218 -4.09 -11.15 -16.51
N ARG A 219 -5.43 -11.11 -16.65
CA ARG A 219 -6.16 -9.94 -17.14
C ARG A 219 -5.86 -8.66 -16.35
N LEU A 220 -5.79 -8.72 -15.03
CA LEU A 220 -5.59 -7.53 -14.21
C LEU A 220 -4.13 -7.05 -14.21
N SER A 221 -3.16 -7.97 -14.29
CA SER A 221 -1.76 -7.64 -14.55
C SER A 221 -1.57 -7.00 -15.93
N THR A 222 -2.42 -7.39 -16.88
CA THR A 222 -2.47 -6.84 -18.25
C THR A 222 -3.12 -5.46 -18.25
N PHE A 223 -4.26 -5.24 -17.57
CA PHE A 223 -4.96 -3.95 -17.49
C PHE A 223 -4.17 -2.84 -16.77
N ALA A 224 -3.51 -3.13 -15.65
CA ALA A 224 -2.69 -2.14 -14.93
C ALA A 224 -1.42 -1.78 -15.71
N ARG A 225 -0.81 -2.76 -16.39
CA ARG A 225 0.29 -2.51 -17.34
C ARG A 225 -0.21 -1.71 -18.54
N GLU A 226 -1.39 -1.98 -19.05
CA GLU A 226 -1.96 -1.32 -20.23
C GLU A 226 -2.23 0.17 -19.99
N ARG A 227 -2.85 0.55 -18.86
CA ARG A 227 -3.09 1.96 -18.54
C ARG A 227 -1.78 2.73 -18.32
N ALA A 228 -0.81 2.13 -17.63
CA ALA A 228 0.53 2.69 -17.49
C ALA A 228 1.24 2.79 -18.86
N THR A 229 1.07 1.82 -19.76
CA THR A 229 1.67 1.85 -21.11
C THR A 229 1.10 3.00 -21.94
N VAL A 230 -0.22 3.24 -21.86
CA VAL A 230 -0.87 4.37 -22.54
C VAL A 230 -0.28 5.69 -22.08
N ASP A 231 -0.28 5.93 -20.77
CA ASP A 231 0.19 7.19 -20.18
C ASP A 231 1.66 7.43 -20.52
N LEU A 232 2.49 6.38 -20.54
CA LEU A 232 3.91 6.48 -20.91
C LEU A 232 4.12 6.81 -22.39
N ILE A 233 3.33 6.24 -23.31
CA ILE A 233 3.43 6.54 -24.75
C ILE A 233 2.98 7.98 -25.03
N ASP A 234 1.91 8.44 -24.38
CA ASP A 234 1.40 9.80 -24.57
C ASP A 234 2.36 10.83 -23.93
N GLN A 235 2.96 10.54 -22.76
CA GLN A 235 4.00 11.37 -22.15
C GLN A 235 5.26 11.46 -23.01
N ALA A 236 5.68 10.36 -23.63
CA ALA A 236 6.82 10.34 -24.54
C ALA A 236 6.62 11.30 -25.73
N ALA A 237 5.40 11.41 -26.25
CA ALA A 237 5.07 12.30 -27.35
C ALA A 237 5.20 13.79 -26.99
N THR A 238 5.02 14.13 -25.72
CA THR A 238 5.05 15.52 -25.21
C THR A 238 6.39 15.93 -24.58
N THR A 239 7.29 14.98 -24.35
CA THR A 239 8.53 15.22 -23.62
C THR A 239 9.60 15.84 -24.52
N ALA A 240 10.22 16.94 -24.07
CA ALA A 240 11.29 17.62 -24.81
C ALA A 240 12.63 16.85 -24.82
N ASP A 241 12.89 16.01 -23.81
CA ASP A 241 14.10 15.18 -23.70
C ASP A 241 13.74 13.68 -23.60
N ILE A 242 13.55 13.08 -24.77
CA ILE A 242 13.19 11.66 -24.90
C ILE A 242 14.30 10.72 -24.43
N ALA A 243 15.57 11.11 -24.53
CA ALA A 243 16.71 10.28 -24.14
C ALA A 243 16.72 10.07 -22.62
N THR A 244 16.54 11.14 -21.85
CA THR A 244 16.43 11.06 -20.39
C THR A 244 15.19 10.26 -19.98
N PHE A 245 14.06 10.45 -20.66
CA PHE A 245 12.83 9.69 -20.39
C PHE A 245 13.01 8.18 -20.59
N VAL A 246 13.62 7.78 -21.71
CA VAL A 246 13.91 6.36 -21.98
C VAL A 246 14.87 5.77 -20.96
N GLY A 247 15.92 6.51 -20.54
CA GLY A 247 16.82 6.08 -19.48
C GLY A 247 16.10 5.83 -18.15
N GLN A 248 15.14 6.70 -17.79
CA GLN A 248 14.30 6.50 -16.59
C GLN A 248 13.38 5.27 -16.71
N LEU A 249 12.82 5.02 -17.91
CA LEU A 249 12.02 3.82 -18.17
C LEU A 249 12.85 2.55 -18.03
N ASN A 250 14.08 2.55 -18.55
CA ASN A 250 15.00 1.43 -18.45
C ASN A 250 15.41 1.17 -17.00
N ALA A 251 15.77 2.22 -16.25
CA ALA A 251 16.12 2.12 -14.83
C ALA A 251 15.01 1.51 -13.96
N ARG A 252 13.74 1.78 -14.29
CA ARG A 252 12.56 1.21 -13.62
C ARG A 252 12.10 -0.13 -14.20
N ARG A 253 12.83 -0.70 -15.17
CA ARG A 253 12.46 -1.91 -15.93
C ARG A 253 11.09 -1.83 -16.62
N ALA A 254 10.64 -0.62 -16.93
CA ALA A 254 9.40 -0.36 -17.67
C ALA A 254 9.62 -0.39 -19.20
N LEU A 255 10.87 -0.23 -19.65
CA LEU A 255 11.24 -0.32 -21.07
C LEU A 255 11.21 -1.77 -21.56
N THR A 256 10.09 -2.19 -22.13
CA THR A 256 9.85 -3.56 -22.58
C THR A 256 9.63 -3.65 -24.09
N GLY A 257 9.81 -4.83 -24.68
CA GLY A 257 9.49 -5.08 -26.09
C GLY A 257 8.02 -4.81 -26.44
N SER A 258 7.08 -5.11 -25.52
CA SER A 258 5.67 -4.77 -25.73
C SER A 258 5.42 -3.26 -25.74
N LEU A 259 6.05 -2.50 -24.83
CA LEU A 259 5.97 -1.04 -24.84
C LEU A 259 6.49 -0.45 -26.16
N LEU A 260 7.68 -0.90 -26.60
CA LEU A 260 8.29 -0.43 -27.85
C LEU A 260 7.45 -0.79 -29.08
N LEU A 261 6.84 -1.97 -29.10
CA LEU A 261 5.97 -2.38 -30.20
C LEU A 261 4.70 -1.54 -30.26
N ARG A 262 4.07 -1.28 -29.11
CA ARG A 262 2.86 -0.46 -29.00
C ARG A 262 3.14 1.00 -29.34
N ALA A 263 4.27 1.53 -28.89
CA ALA A 263 4.76 2.85 -29.27
C ALA A 263 5.00 2.93 -30.78
N LEU A 264 5.72 1.96 -31.32
CA LEU A 264 5.97 1.87 -32.75
C LEU A 264 4.65 1.86 -33.50
N ALA A 265 3.72 0.95 -33.20
CA ALA A 265 2.40 0.80 -33.83
C ALA A 265 1.52 2.07 -33.80
N ARG A 266 1.77 3.00 -32.87
CA ARG A 266 1.12 4.32 -32.81
C ARG A 266 1.90 5.42 -33.55
N GLY A 267 2.97 5.08 -34.27
CA GLY A 267 3.79 6.01 -35.02
C GLY A 267 4.85 6.75 -34.19
N GLN A 268 5.06 6.39 -32.91
CA GLN A 268 6.08 7.00 -32.04
C GLN A 268 7.48 6.45 -32.35
N MET A 269 8.00 6.79 -33.53
CA MET A 269 9.28 6.31 -34.04
C MET A 269 10.45 6.78 -33.17
N THR A 270 10.42 8.01 -32.68
CA THR A 270 11.45 8.58 -31.79
C THR A 270 11.59 7.78 -30.50
N LEU A 271 10.48 7.40 -29.86
CA LEU A 271 10.48 6.55 -28.67
C LEU A 271 11.08 5.16 -28.98
N PHE A 272 10.77 4.60 -30.16
CA PHE A 272 11.33 3.33 -30.59
C PHE A 272 12.86 3.40 -30.81
N GLU A 273 13.35 4.44 -31.49
CA GLU A 273 14.77 4.65 -31.77
C GLU A 273 15.60 4.84 -30.50
N HIS A 274 15.14 5.69 -29.59
CA HIS A 274 15.82 5.88 -28.30
C HIS A 274 15.70 4.64 -27.42
N GLY A 275 14.54 3.98 -27.41
CA GLY A 275 14.32 2.76 -26.65
C GLY A 275 15.23 1.61 -27.09
N ILE A 276 15.36 1.39 -28.39
CA ILE A 276 16.23 0.33 -28.91
C ILE A 276 17.72 0.66 -28.75
N ALA A 277 18.10 1.95 -28.84
CA ALA A 277 19.45 2.42 -28.57
C ALA A 277 19.87 2.13 -27.13
N GLU A 278 18.99 2.45 -26.18
CA GLU A 278 19.18 2.20 -24.74
C GLU A 278 19.33 0.70 -24.45
N LEU A 279 18.40 -0.12 -24.94
CA LEU A 279 18.46 -1.58 -24.75
C LEU A 279 19.67 -2.24 -25.41
N ALA A 280 20.06 -1.78 -26.60
CA ALA A 280 21.24 -2.29 -27.32
C ALA A 280 22.56 -1.69 -26.80
N SER A 281 22.52 -0.78 -25.83
CA SER A 281 23.67 -0.02 -25.34
C SER A 281 24.50 0.55 -26.50
N THR A 282 23.81 1.20 -27.44
CA THR A 282 24.40 1.73 -28.68
C THR A 282 24.01 3.21 -28.81
N PRO A 283 24.92 4.10 -29.24
CA PRO A 283 24.59 5.51 -29.44
C PRO A 283 23.38 5.69 -30.37
N HIS A 284 22.50 6.64 -30.06
CA HIS A 284 21.26 6.87 -30.80
C HIS A 284 21.48 7.05 -32.31
N GLU A 285 22.50 7.80 -32.74
CA GLU A 285 22.81 8.00 -34.16
C GLU A 285 23.06 6.68 -34.91
N ARG A 286 23.76 5.73 -34.27
CA ARG A 286 23.98 4.40 -34.85
C ARG A 286 22.70 3.58 -34.86
N ALA A 287 21.92 3.66 -33.79
CA ALA A 287 20.63 2.97 -33.72
C ALA A 287 19.66 3.46 -34.79
N TRP A 288 19.61 4.78 -35.01
CA TRP A 288 18.84 5.42 -36.05
C TRP A 288 19.22 4.88 -37.44
N LEU A 289 20.52 4.84 -37.77
CA LEU A 289 20.99 4.30 -39.05
C LEU A 289 20.59 2.82 -39.25
N MET A 290 20.63 2.02 -38.18
CA MET A 290 20.25 0.61 -38.24
C MET A 290 18.74 0.41 -38.36
N VAL A 291 17.94 1.23 -37.67
CA VAL A 291 16.47 1.22 -37.74
C VAL A 291 15.98 1.71 -39.10
N HIS A 292 16.66 2.69 -39.70
CA HIS A 292 16.33 3.28 -41.00
C HIS A 292 17.08 2.67 -42.20
N ASP A 293 17.90 1.64 -41.98
CA ASP A 293 18.58 0.90 -43.05
C ASP A 293 17.57 0.30 -44.04
N ALA A 294 17.78 0.48 -45.34
CA ALA A 294 16.95 -0.12 -46.39
C ALA A 294 17.17 -1.64 -46.50
N GLY A 295 18.29 -2.14 -45.97
CA GLY A 295 18.62 -3.56 -45.96
C GLY A 295 17.87 -4.37 -44.88
N PRO A 296 17.79 -5.71 -45.05
CA PRO A 296 17.14 -6.58 -44.07
C PRO A 296 17.97 -6.82 -42.80
N LEU A 297 19.22 -6.32 -42.76
CA LEU A 297 20.20 -6.66 -41.73
C LEU A 297 20.33 -5.61 -40.64
N GLY A 298 20.18 -4.31 -40.95
CA GLY A 298 20.33 -3.23 -39.97
C GLY A 298 19.39 -3.39 -38.78
N LEU A 299 18.07 -3.40 -39.05
CA LEU A 299 17.05 -3.54 -38.01
C LEU A 299 17.21 -4.86 -37.24
N LYS A 300 17.53 -5.95 -37.93
CA LYS A 300 17.72 -7.26 -37.31
C LYS A 300 18.91 -7.26 -36.35
N ALA A 301 20.05 -6.71 -36.76
CA ALA A 301 21.26 -6.70 -35.95
C ALA A 301 21.08 -5.89 -34.65
N ILE A 302 20.42 -4.73 -34.72
CA ILE A 302 20.16 -3.94 -33.51
C ILE A 302 19.08 -4.58 -32.62
N TYR A 303 18.07 -5.21 -33.22
CA TYR A 303 17.03 -5.93 -32.50
C TYR A 303 17.60 -7.10 -31.69
N ASP A 304 18.46 -7.90 -32.32
CA ASP A 304 19.12 -9.03 -31.67
C ASP A 304 20.05 -8.55 -30.54
N ARG A 305 20.76 -7.43 -30.75
CA ARG A 305 21.62 -6.80 -29.73
C ARG A 305 20.82 -6.22 -28.55
N ALA A 306 19.62 -5.71 -28.80
CA ALA A 306 18.72 -5.18 -27.77
C ALA A 306 18.10 -6.28 -26.88
N GLY A 307 18.30 -7.57 -27.20
CA GLY A 307 17.78 -8.68 -26.41
C GLY A 307 16.25 -8.81 -26.47
N LEU A 308 15.62 -8.27 -27.52
CA LEU A 308 14.17 -8.32 -27.69
C LEU A 308 13.71 -9.72 -28.13
N PRO A 309 12.47 -10.16 -27.78
CA PRO A 309 11.99 -11.49 -28.10
C PRO A 309 11.97 -11.77 -29.63
N PRO A 310 12.63 -12.80 -30.16
CA PRO A 310 12.71 -13.05 -31.60
C PRO A 310 11.35 -13.18 -32.30
N ARG A 311 10.35 -13.70 -31.57
CA ARG A 311 8.97 -13.86 -32.04
C ARG A 311 8.32 -12.55 -32.49
N LEU A 312 8.69 -11.41 -31.89
CA LEU A 312 8.09 -10.10 -32.20
C LEU A 312 8.79 -9.39 -33.37
N PHE A 313 9.93 -9.88 -33.84
CA PHE A 313 10.72 -9.19 -34.89
C PHE A 313 9.90 -8.88 -36.15
N GLN A 314 9.03 -9.81 -36.58
CA GLN A 314 8.16 -9.60 -37.75
C GLN A 314 7.19 -8.43 -37.54
N ALA A 315 6.68 -8.26 -36.32
CA ALA A 315 5.80 -7.15 -35.98
C ALA A 315 6.56 -5.82 -35.97
N PHE A 316 7.75 -5.78 -35.37
CA PHE A 316 8.60 -4.57 -35.42
C PHE A 316 8.96 -4.16 -36.85
N ARG A 317 9.33 -5.14 -37.69
CA ARG A 317 9.63 -4.88 -39.10
C ARG A 317 8.42 -4.31 -39.84
N ALA A 318 7.25 -4.93 -39.69
CA ALA A 318 6.00 -4.41 -40.26
C ALA A 318 5.69 -2.96 -39.80
N GLY A 319 5.95 -2.65 -38.53
CA GLY A 319 5.77 -1.29 -37.99
C GLY A 319 6.71 -0.26 -38.59
N VAL A 320 8.01 -0.60 -38.72
CA VAL A 320 9.01 0.28 -39.35
C VAL A 320 8.71 0.48 -40.83
N ASP A 321 8.37 -0.59 -41.56
CA ASP A 321 8.04 -0.54 -42.98
C ASP A 321 6.80 0.32 -43.23
N THR A 322 5.77 0.15 -42.40
CA THR A 322 4.53 0.95 -42.45
C THR A 322 4.81 2.43 -42.18
N TRP A 323 5.61 2.73 -41.15
CA TRP A 323 6.00 4.10 -40.85
C TRP A 323 6.78 4.74 -42.00
N ARG A 324 7.73 4.01 -42.61
CA ARG A 324 8.49 4.51 -43.77
C ARG A 324 7.60 4.79 -44.97
N GLN A 325 6.65 3.88 -45.26
CA GLN A 325 5.71 4.05 -46.35
C GLN A 325 4.85 5.30 -46.15
N LEU A 326 4.25 5.47 -44.98
CA LEU A 326 3.41 6.63 -44.67
C LEU A 326 4.21 7.94 -44.64
N SER A 327 5.45 7.92 -44.15
CA SER A 327 6.35 9.08 -44.20
C SER A 327 6.72 9.45 -45.65
N ALA A 328 6.93 8.47 -46.53
CA ALA A 328 7.20 8.71 -47.95
C ALA A 328 5.97 9.25 -48.71
N GLU A 329 4.76 8.97 -48.24
CA GLU A 329 3.50 9.54 -48.74
C GLU A 329 3.29 11.01 -48.32
N GLY A 330 4.23 11.61 -47.58
CA GLY A 330 4.21 13.01 -47.17
C GLY A 330 3.25 13.31 -46.01
N ALA A 331 2.90 12.30 -45.22
CA ALA A 331 2.04 12.48 -44.05
C ALA A 331 2.78 13.22 -42.92
N ASP A 332 2.06 14.12 -42.22
CA ASP A 332 2.57 14.75 -41.00
C ASP A 332 2.69 13.69 -39.90
N THR A 333 3.93 13.30 -39.57
CA THR A 333 4.24 12.25 -38.61
C THR A 333 3.91 12.61 -37.16
N THR A 334 3.55 13.87 -36.89
CA THR A 334 3.27 14.37 -35.53
C THR A 334 1.79 14.35 -35.16
N GLY A 335 0.88 14.32 -36.14
CA GLY A 335 -0.56 14.43 -35.93
C GLY A 335 -1.27 13.13 -35.53
N GLU A 336 -2.40 13.24 -34.83
CA GLU A 336 -3.27 12.10 -34.45
C GLU A 336 -3.75 11.30 -35.68
N ALA A 337 -4.05 11.99 -36.79
CA ALA A 337 -4.45 11.33 -38.04
C ALA A 337 -3.37 10.38 -38.60
N PHE A 338 -2.09 10.68 -38.37
CA PHE A 338 -1.01 9.76 -38.74
C PHE A 338 -0.98 8.56 -37.81
N ARG A 339 -1.15 8.75 -36.50
CA ARG A 339 -1.16 7.67 -35.50
C ARG A 339 -2.27 6.66 -35.77
N GLU A 340 -3.47 7.14 -36.08
CA GLU A 340 -4.62 6.29 -36.45
C GLU A 340 -4.36 5.50 -37.73
N ARG A 341 -3.89 6.19 -38.79
CA ARG A 341 -3.50 5.53 -40.05
C ARG A 341 -2.41 4.49 -39.86
N MET A 342 -1.43 4.78 -39.00
CA MET A 342 -0.37 3.85 -38.67
C MET A 342 -0.94 2.61 -38.01
N LEU A 343 -1.77 2.78 -36.98
CA LEU A 343 -2.41 1.69 -36.25
C LEU A 343 -3.30 0.83 -37.16
N GLU A 344 -4.12 1.46 -38.00
CA GLU A 344 -4.99 0.78 -38.97
C GLU A 344 -4.17 -0.06 -39.97
N ARG A 345 -3.13 0.53 -40.58
CA ARG A 345 -2.26 -0.17 -41.53
C ARG A 345 -1.48 -1.30 -40.87
N PHE A 346 -0.98 -1.06 -39.67
CA PHE A 346 -0.25 -2.04 -38.88
C PHE A 346 -1.13 -3.26 -38.57
N LEU A 347 -2.37 -3.05 -38.11
CA LEU A 347 -3.31 -4.13 -37.81
C LEU A 347 -3.78 -4.87 -39.08
N THR A 348 -3.94 -4.15 -40.19
CA THR A 348 -4.35 -4.74 -41.48
C THR A 348 -3.33 -5.77 -41.99
N GLN A 349 -2.04 -5.59 -41.70
CA GLN A 349 -0.98 -6.52 -42.10
C GLN A 349 -0.93 -7.81 -41.27
N ARG A 350 -1.79 -7.95 -40.25
CA ARG A 350 -1.86 -9.10 -39.33
C ARG A 350 -0.48 -9.50 -38.77
N PRO A 351 0.22 -8.59 -38.08
CA PRO A 351 1.53 -8.87 -37.54
C PRO A 351 1.44 -9.95 -36.47
N ASN A 352 2.43 -10.87 -36.47
CA ASN A 352 2.50 -11.94 -35.47
C ASN A 352 2.86 -11.34 -34.09
N THR A 353 1.83 -10.96 -33.34
CA THR A 353 1.90 -10.28 -32.05
C THR A 353 1.22 -11.11 -30.96
N SER A 354 1.50 -10.80 -29.69
CA SER A 354 0.81 -11.48 -28.60
C SER A 354 -0.68 -11.13 -28.58
N ARG A 355 -1.53 -12.01 -28.03
CA ARG A 355 -2.97 -11.73 -27.88
C ARG A 355 -3.22 -10.44 -27.10
N ASP A 356 -2.40 -10.17 -26.08
CA ASP A 356 -2.52 -8.98 -25.23
C ASP A 356 -2.15 -7.70 -25.99
N ASP A 357 -1.07 -7.73 -26.79
CA ASP A 357 -0.68 -6.58 -27.62
C ASP A 357 -1.72 -6.30 -28.71
N LEU A 358 -2.28 -7.35 -29.32
CA LEU A 358 -3.34 -7.23 -30.32
C LEU A 358 -4.63 -6.67 -29.70
N ALA A 359 -5.02 -7.13 -28.51
CA ALA A 359 -6.18 -6.60 -27.78
C ALA A 359 -6.01 -5.10 -27.47
N TYR A 360 -4.84 -4.69 -26.97
CA TYR A 360 -4.51 -3.29 -26.73
C TYR A 360 -4.62 -2.42 -28.00
N LEU A 361 -4.04 -2.90 -29.10
CA LEU A 361 -4.03 -2.14 -30.37
C LEU A 361 -5.44 -2.03 -30.97
N MET A 362 -6.26 -3.07 -30.84
CA MET A 362 -7.67 -3.03 -31.26
C MET A 362 -8.50 -2.07 -30.40
N GLU A 363 -8.36 -2.11 -29.07
CA GLU A 363 -9.06 -1.15 -28.19
C GLU A 363 -8.71 0.29 -28.53
N ARG A 364 -7.44 0.57 -28.88
CA ARG A 364 -7.01 1.91 -29.29
C ARG A 364 -7.55 2.32 -30.66
N LEU A 365 -7.76 1.39 -31.59
CA LEU A 365 -8.41 1.67 -32.87
C LEU A 365 -9.90 1.97 -32.71
N ASP A 366 -10.56 1.31 -31.75
CA ASP A 366 -12.00 1.45 -31.49
C ASP A 366 -12.36 2.72 -30.69
N ARG A 367 -11.38 3.40 -30.07
CA ARG A 367 -11.63 4.69 -29.41
C ARG A 367 -11.76 5.79 -30.47
N PRO A 368 -12.86 6.57 -30.48
CA PRO A 368 -12.99 7.70 -31.40
C PRO A 368 -11.89 8.72 -31.13
N ALA A 369 -11.28 9.27 -32.19
CA ALA A 369 -10.35 10.39 -32.11
C ALA A 369 -10.92 11.46 -31.16
N GLU A 370 -10.27 11.71 -30.03
CA GLU A 370 -10.67 12.83 -29.18
C GLU A 370 -10.51 14.10 -30.01
N THR A 371 -11.63 14.67 -30.43
CA THR A 371 -11.64 15.91 -31.22
C THR A 371 -11.09 17.01 -30.31
N PRO A 372 -9.95 17.65 -30.62
CA PRO A 372 -9.45 18.72 -29.79
C PRO A 372 -10.33 19.95 -30.05
N GLY A 373 -11.31 20.18 -29.18
CA GLY A 373 -12.06 21.43 -29.12
C GLY A 373 -13.55 21.28 -28.84
N ARG A 374 -13.92 21.24 -27.54
CA ARG A 374 -15.21 21.77 -27.04
C ARG A 374 -15.29 21.87 -25.50
N LEU A 375 -14.22 22.30 -24.83
CA LEU A 375 -14.24 22.62 -23.39
C LEU A 375 -14.36 24.12 -23.07
N VAL A 376 -14.67 24.99 -24.05
CA VAL A 376 -14.72 26.47 -23.82
C VAL A 376 -16.13 27.07 -23.88
N ALA A 377 -17.22 26.29 -23.97
CA ALA A 377 -18.57 26.88 -24.10
C ALA A 377 -19.63 26.31 -23.16
N ALA A 378 -19.30 26.07 -21.88
CA ALA A 378 -20.29 25.73 -20.85
C ALA A 378 -20.20 26.55 -19.56
N ASN A 379 -19.35 27.60 -19.51
CA ASN A 379 -19.26 28.54 -18.38
C ASN A 379 -19.61 29.99 -18.79
N ALA A 380 -20.59 30.15 -19.67
CA ALA A 380 -21.19 31.46 -19.96
C ALA A 380 -22.63 31.27 -20.47
N ALA A 381 -23.55 31.02 -19.54
CA ALA A 381 -24.97 31.36 -19.65
C ALA A 381 -25.57 31.42 -18.23
#